data_AF-A0A6B3DV03-F1
#
_entry.id   AF-A0A6B3DV03-F1
#
_cell.length_a   1.000
_cell.length_b   1.000
_cell.length_c   1.000
_cell.angle_alpha   90.00
_cell.angle_beta   90.00
_cell.angle_gamma   90.00
#
_symmetry.space_group_name_H-M   'P 1'
#
loop_
_entity.id
_entity.type
_entity.pdbx_description
1 polymer ?
#
loop_
_entity_poly.entity_id
_entity_poly.type
_entity_poly.pdbx_seq_one_letter_code
_entity_poly.pdbx_strand_id
1 'polypeptide(L)'
;ALRISAAVGAYGTGTWGVSGAVWLSWSAGGPGDGARAAALLLFAAGTALAAVRRGGAEEHAVGLSVGVGLLTVVALGGIVRPTLPAVWPVPVHLAVAITLTAVAGARAARLSEPVRRGLVLASAAVQGLAVLWALPLLALVLVGPAGWVSRVWSGAPGGAREAVTAGSPWLPQAQTAPLVLAAVAAVLACAVRTAAWRSRARTGVLVLGWSALMVVPAALDLPYPAALVVEGLVTAGLLATAARSR
;
A
#
# COMPACT_ATOMS: atom_id res chain seq x y z
N ALA A 1 -5.88 30.16 28.37
CA ALA A 1 -4.51 29.65 28.52
C ALA A 1 -4.46 28.18 28.94
N LEU A 2 -4.96 27.80 30.12
CA LEU A 2 -4.89 26.43 30.67
C LEU A 2 -5.43 25.32 29.74
N ARG A 3 -6.51 25.57 28.99
CA ARG A 3 -7.07 24.60 28.02
C ARG A 3 -6.15 24.36 26.82
N ILE A 4 -5.45 25.40 26.35
CA ILE A 4 -4.54 25.32 25.21
C ILE A 4 -3.25 24.60 25.64
N SER A 5 -2.69 24.94 26.80
CA SER A 5 -1.51 24.25 27.32
C SER A 5 -1.80 22.78 27.66
N ALA A 6 -2.97 22.47 28.22
CA ALA A 6 -3.41 21.09 28.44
C ALA A 6 -3.60 20.32 27.12
N ALA A 7 -4.17 20.96 26.09
CA ALA A 7 -4.30 20.35 24.76
C ALA A 7 -2.93 20.10 24.11
N VAL A 8 -2.03 21.09 24.12
CA VAL A 8 -0.66 20.95 23.58
C VAL A 8 0.11 19.86 24.33
N GLY A 9 -0.02 19.78 25.66
CA GLY A 9 0.58 18.72 26.47
C GLY A 9 0.02 17.34 26.13
N ALA A 10 -1.30 17.20 25.96
CA ALA A 10 -1.93 15.94 25.58
C ALA A 10 -1.54 15.51 24.16
N TYR A 11 -1.49 16.44 23.20
CA TYR A 11 -1.05 16.14 21.83
C TYR A 11 0.44 15.81 21.79
N GLY A 12 1.30 16.53 22.51
CA GLY A 12 2.73 16.28 22.54
C GLY A 12 3.09 14.94 23.20
N THR A 13 2.45 14.62 24.33
CA THR A 13 2.66 13.31 25.00
C THR A 13 2.06 12.17 24.20
N GLY A 14 0.90 12.37 23.57
CA GLY A 14 0.27 11.40 22.69
C GLY A 14 1.10 11.09 21.45
N THR A 15 1.61 12.11 20.75
CA THR A 15 2.46 11.91 19.55
C THR A 15 3.78 11.24 19.91
N TRP A 16 4.38 11.61 21.04
CA TRP A 16 5.60 10.96 21.53
C TRP A 16 5.36 9.49 21.86
N GLY A 17 4.27 9.18 22.58
CA GLY A 17 3.89 7.81 22.93
C GLY A 17 3.60 6.93 21.72
N VAL A 18 2.86 7.46 20.73
CA VAL A 18 2.62 6.78 19.45
C VAL A 18 3.93 6.53 18.71
N SER A 19 4.80 7.53 18.61
CA SER A 19 6.10 7.40 17.93
C SER A 19 6.96 6.31 18.58
N GLY A 20 6.98 6.25 19.91
CA GLY A 20 7.66 5.19 20.65
C GLY A 20 7.06 3.80 20.37
N ALA A 21 5.74 3.67 20.34
CA ALA A 21 5.09 2.40 20.04
C ALA A 21 5.33 1.93 18.59
N VAL A 22 5.36 2.86 17.63
CA VAL A 22 5.76 2.57 16.24
C VAL A 22 7.22 2.11 16.18
N TRP A 23 8.11 2.80 16.90
CA TRP A 23 9.52 2.42 16.97
C TRP A 23 9.71 1.02 17.55
N LEU A 24 9.01 0.69 18.64
CA LEU A 24 9.02 -0.64 19.26
C LEU A 24 8.45 -1.73 18.34
N SER A 25 7.40 -1.41 17.58
CA SER A 25 6.85 -2.31 16.55
C SER A 25 7.88 -2.58 15.44
N TRP A 26 8.67 -1.57 15.08
CA TRP A 26 9.71 -1.68 14.06
C TRP A 26 10.96 -2.43 14.54
N SER A 27 11.32 -2.31 15.81
CA SER A 27 12.51 -2.94 16.41
C SER A 27 12.24 -4.31 17.05
N ALA A 28 10.98 -4.77 17.04
CA ALA A 28 10.60 -6.06 17.61
C ALA A 28 11.36 -7.22 16.93
N GLY A 29 12.17 -7.93 17.72
CA GLY A 29 12.94 -9.10 17.28
C GLY A 29 12.14 -10.41 17.31
N GLY A 30 10.92 -10.40 17.86
CA GLY A 30 10.07 -11.58 17.98
C GLY A 30 8.59 -11.26 18.17
N PRO A 31 7.71 -12.27 18.03
CA PRO A 31 6.25 -12.09 18.05
C PRO A 31 5.71 -11.54 19.38
N GLY A 32 6.38 -11.85 20.50
CA GLY A 32 6.00 -11.35 21.83
C GLY A 32 6.19 -9.83 21.99
N ASP A 33 7.28 -9.29 21.46
CA ASP A 33 7.56 -7.84 21.51
C ASP A 33 6.68 -7.07 20.53
N GLY A 34 6.40 -7.66 19.36
CA GLY A 34 5.44 -7.13 18.39
C GLY A 34 4.02 -7.05 18.97
N ALA A 35 3.58 -8.07 19.72
CA ALA A 35 2.28 -8.06 20.39
C ALA A 35 2.14 -6.95 21.45
N ARG A 36 3.22 -6.68 22.21
CA ARG A 36 3.22 -5.58 23.20
C ARG A 36 3.14 -4.22 22.53
N ALA A 37 3.93 -3.99 21.49
CA ALA A 37 3.87 -2.74 20.72
C ALA A 37 2.48 -2.53 20.08
N ALA A 38 1.89 -3.61 19.55
CA ALA A 38 0.54 -3.59 19.00
C ALA A 38 -0.53 -3.28 20.06
N ALA A 39 -0.39 -3.82 21.27
CA ALA A 39 -1.32 -3.50 22.37
C ALA A 39 -1.31 -2.00 22.70
N LEU A 40 -0.14 -1.35 22.72
CA LEU A 40 -0.01 0.10 22.96
C LEU A 40 -0.66 0.91 21.83
N LEU A 41 -0.47 0.51 20.58
CA LEU A 41 -1.08 1.18 19.42
C LEU A 41 -2.61 1.01 19.38
N LEU A 42 -3.11 -0.19 19.71
CA LEU A 42 -4.54 -0.46 19.81
C LEU A 42 -5.18 0.29 20.99
N PHE A 43 -4.46 0.42 22.10
CA PHE A 43 -4.90 1.23 23.24
C PHE A 43 -5.04 2.70 22.84
N ALA A 44 -4.03 3.27 22.15
CA ALA A 44 -4.09 4.63 21.62
C ALA A 44 -5.23 4.82 20.60
N ALA A 45 -5.47 3.83 19.74
CA ALA A 45 -6.60 3.85 18.81
C ALA A 45 -7.94 3.80 19.55
N GLY A 46 -8.05 3.01 20.62
CA GLY A 46 -9.25 2.90 21.46
C GLY A 46 -9.60 4.21 22.16
N THR A 47 -8.62 4.93 22.71
CA THR A 47 -8.85 6.21 23.39
C THR A 47 -9.25 7.30 22.39
N ALA A 48 -8.63 7.36 21.22
CA ALA A 48 -9.02 8.28 20.15
C ALA A 48 -10.44 8.01 19.65
N LEU A 49 -10.83 6.73 19.49
CA LEU A 49 -12.18 6.34 19.09
C LEU A 49 -13.22 6.67 20.16
N ALA A 50 -12.88 6.51 21.44
CA ALA A 50 -13.73 6.90 22.56
C ALA A 50 -13.95 8.43 22.59
N ALA A 51 -12.92 9.22 22.29
CA ALA A 51 -13.03 10.69 22.19
C ALA A 51 -13.97 11.12 21.06
N VAL A 52 -13.88 10.49 19.88
CA VAL A 52 -14.80 10.74 18.75
C VAL A 52 -16.24 10.38 19.11
N ARG A 53 -16.46 9.25 19.79
CA ARG A 53 -17.81 8.80 20.18
C ARG A 53 -18.48 9.66 21.23
N ARG A 54 -17.71 10.32 22.10
CA ARG A 54 -18.24 11.19 23.17
C ARG A 54 -18.59 12.60 22.68
N GLY A 55 -18.53 12.87 21.37
CA GLY A 55 -18.97 14.14 20.79
C GLY A 55 -18.05 15.35 21.07
N GLY A 56 -16.91 15.15 21.72
CA GLY A 56 -16.02 16.26 22.12
C GLY A 56 -15.15 16.86 21.00
N ALA A 57 -15.27 16.37 19.76
CA ALA A 57 -14.31 16.67 18.70
C ALA A 57 -14.94 16.66 17.29
N GLU A 58 -16.09 17.28 17.07
CA GLU A 58 -16.74 17.31 15.74
C GLU A 58 -15.84 17.88 14.64
N GLU A 59 -15.13 18.99 14.90
CA GLU A 59 -14.18 19.58 13.95
C GLU A 59 -12.99 18.67 13.61
N HIS A 60 -12.58 17.80 14.53
CA HIS A 60 -11.38 16.95 14.39
C HIS A 60 -11.71 15.46 14.20
N ALA A 61 -13.00 15.10 14.12
CA ALA A 61 -13.48 13.72 14.13
C ALA A 61 -12.93 12.90 12.96
N VAL A 62 -12.76 13.52 11.79
CA VAL A 62 -12.18 12.86 10.61
C VAL A 62 -10.68 12.59 10.83
N GLY A 63 -9.92 13.57 11.30
CA GLY A 63 -8.48 13.43 11.56
C GLY A 63 -8.17 12.38 12.62
N LEU A 64 -8.92 12.38 13.73
CA LEU A 64 -8.82 11.36 14.77
C LEU A 64 -9.19 9.97 14.23
N SER A 65 -10.22 9.87 13.39
CA SER A 65 -10.63 8.60 12.76
C SER A 65 -9.59 8.08 11.76
N VAL A 66 -8.88 8.96 11.05
CA VAL A 66 -7.73 8.59 10.21
C VAL A 66 -6.60 8.03 11.07
N GLY A 67 -6.27 8.73 12.17
CA GLY A 67 -5.26 8.28 13.13
C GLY A 67 -5.57 6.89 13.69
N VAL A 68 -6.82 6.64 14.09
CA VAL A 68 -7.30 5.32 14.55
C VAL A 68 -7.04 4.24 13.50
N GLY A 69 -7.39 4.51 12.23
CA GLY A 69 -7.17 3.57 11.13
C GLY A 69 -5.70 3.25 10.91
N LEU A 70 -4.84 4.27 10.86
CA LEU A 70 -3.40 4.11 10.67
C LEU A 70 -2.75 3.35 11.84
N LEU A 71 -3.09 3.70 13.08
CA LEU A 71 -2.60 3.01 14.27
C LEU A 71 -2.98 1.54 14.28
N THR A 72 -4.21 1.22 13.86
CA THR A 72 -4.68 -0.17 13.77
C THR A 72 -3.91 -0.97 12.72
N VAL A 73 -3.63 -0.36 11.57
CA VAL A 73 -2.83 -1.00 10.51
C VAL A 73 -1.39 -1.26 10.98
N VAL A 74 -0.75 -0.27 11.63
CA VAL A 74 0.61 -0.43 12.16
C VAL A 74 0.65 -1.47 13.28
N ALA A 75 -0.36 -1.50 14.15
CA ALA A 75 -0.46 -2.50 15.22
C ALA A 75 -0.54 -3.92 14.65
N LEU A 76 -1.45 -4.16 13.70
CA LEU A 76 -1.61 -5.49 13.10
C LEU A 76 -0.35 -5.89 12.31
N GLY A 77 0.24 -4.95 11.59
CA GLY A 77 1.49 -5.17 10.86
C GLY A 77 2.66 -5.58 11.78
N GLY A 78 2.77 -4.95 12.94
CA GLY A 78 3.79 -5.24 13.96
C GLY A 78 3.71 -6.64 14.57
N ILE A 79 2.51 -7.21 14.68
CA ILE A 79 2.30 -8.57 15.21
C ILE A 79 2.82 -9.62 14.23
N VAL A 80 2.54 -9.42 12.94
CA VAL A 80 2.73 -10.45 11.92
C VAL A 80 4.15 -10.37 11.31
N ARG A 81 4.76 -9.19 11.30
CA ARG A 81 6.10 -8.95 10.71
C ARG A 81 7.20 -9.92 11.19
N PRO A 82 7.35 -10.27 12.49
CA PRO A 82 8.43 -11.14 12.95
C PRO A 82 8.30 -12.59 12.47
N THR A 83 7.10 -13.02 12.10
CA THR A 83 6.80 -14.39 11.64
C THR A 83 6.82 -14.55 10.13
N LEU A 84 6.91 -13.44 9.38
CA LEU A 84 6.81 -13.44 7.93
C LEU A 84 8.19 -13.39 7.27
N PRO A 85 8.34 -14.05 6.11
CA PRO A 85 9.49 -13.79 5.25
C PRO A 85 9.55 -12.29 4.90
N ALA A 86 10.75 -11.73 4.78
CA ALA A 86 11.00 -10.29 4.62
C ALA A 86 10.28 -9.63 3.42
N VAL A 87 9.75 -10.42 2.48
CA VAL A 87 9.02 -9.97 1.28
C VAL A 87 7.51 -9.75 1.51
N TRP A 88 6.93 -10.27 2.60
CA TRP A 88 5.50 -10.23 2.91
C TRP A 88 4.97 -9.07 3.77
N PRO A 89 5.77 -8.19 4.41
CA PRO A 89 5.21 -7.14 5.26
C PRO A 89 4.22 -6.23 4.51
N VAL A 90 4.57 -5.77 3.30
CA VAL A 90 3.74 -4.82 2.53
C VAL A 90 2.40 -5.44 2.10
N PRO A 91 2.36 -6.66 1.51
CA PRO A 91 1.10 -7.36 1.24
C PRO A 91 0.20 -7.53 2.46
N VAL A 92 0.77 -7.80 3.64
CA VAL A 92 -0.02 -7.99 4.86
C VAL A 92 -0.65 -6.67 5.33
N HIS A 93 0.11 -5.57 5.34
CA HIS A 93 -0.46 -4.26 5.67
C HIS A 93 -1.56 -3.86 4.68
N LEU A 94 -1.38 -4.20 3.40
CA LEU A 94 -2.38 -3.98 2.37
C LEU A 94 -3.65 -4.81 2.61
N ALA A 95 -3.52 -6.10 2.94
CA ALA A 95 -4.67 -6.96 3.27
C ALA A 95 -5.46 -6.40 4.47
N VAL A 96 -4.76 -5.88 5.48
CA VAL A 96 -5.39 -5.20 6.63
C VAL A 96 -6.14 -3.94 6.20
N ALA A 97 -5.56 -3.11 5.33
CA ALA A 97 -6.27 -1.95 4.78
C ALA A 97 -7.52 -2.33 3.96
N ILE A 98 -7.42 -3.40 3.15
CA ILE A 98 -8.55 -3.93 2.36
C ILE A 98 -9.68 -4.40 3.28
N THR A 99 -9.35 -5.20 4.30
CA THR A 99 -10.34 -5.69 5.26
C THR A 99 -10.98 -4.55 6.05
N LEU A 100 -10.23 -3.50 6.43
CA LEU A 100 -10.79 -2.29 7.04
C LEU A 100 -11.79 -1.61 6.12
N THR A 101 -11.47 -1.45 4.83
CA THR A 101 -12.40 -0.89 3.83
C THR A 101 -13.65 -1.74 3.66
N ALA A 102 -13.49 -3.07 3.57
CA ALA A 102 -14.60 -4.01 3.45
C ALA A 102 -15.51 -3.96 4.69
N VAL A 103 -14.95 -3.89 5.89
CA VAL A 103 -15.68 -3.76 7.16
C VAL A 103 -16.38 -2.40 7.25
N ALA A 104 -15.73 -1.31 6.82
CA ALA A 104 -16.33 0.01 6.76
C ALA A 104 -17.56 0.04 5.85
N GLY A 105 -17.46 -0.62 4.69
CA GLY A 105 -18.57 -0.79 3.75
C GLY A 105 -19.68 -1.67 4.30
N ALA A 106 -19.35 -2.84 4.86
CA ALA A 106 -20.32 -3.78 5.41
C ALA A 106 -21.07 -3.23 6.63
N ARG A 107 -20.42 -2.37 7.43
CA ARG A 107 -21.01 -1.73 8.60
C ARG A 107 -21.45 -0.28 8.36
N ALA A 108 -21.64 0.12 7.10
CA ALA A 108 -22.01 1.48 6.74
C ALA A 108 -23.27 2.00 7.47
N ALA A 109 -24.24 1.14 7.74
CA ALA A 109 -25.47 1.50 8.47
C ALA A 109 -25.29 1.67 10.00
N ARG A 110 -24.18 1.17 10.57
CA ARG A 110 -23.91 1.20 12.02
C ARG A 110 -22.81 2.20 12.41
N LEU A 111 -22.06 2.71 11.44
CA LEU A 111 -20.95 3.63 11.65
C LEU A 111 -21.38 5.06 11.32
N SER A 112 -20.97 6.01 12.16
CA SER A 112 -21.16 7.42 11.88
C SER A 112 -20.34 7.85 10.65
N GLU A 113 -20.86 8.82 9.89
CA GLU A 113 -20.23 9.37 8.68
C GLU A 113 -18.74 9.75 8.88
N PRO A 114 -18.34 10.43 9.98
CA PRO A 114 -16.95 10.85 10.17
C PRO A 114 -16.00 9.66 10.35
N VAL A 115 -16.44 8.63 11.08
CA VAL A 115 -15.66 7.40 11.32
C VAL A 115 -15.48 6.64 10.02
N ARG A 116 -16.54 6.55 9.20
CA ARG A 116 -16.48 5.90 7.89
C ARG A 116 -15.50 6.61 6.96
N ARG A 117 -15.55 7.95 6.88
CA ARG A 117 -14.61 8.74 6.06
C ARG A 117 -13.18 8.61 6.53
N GLY A 118 -12.93 8.68 7.84
CA GLY A 118 -11.59 8.52 8.39
C GLY A 118 -11.00 7.14 8.07
N LEU A 119 -11.81 6.09 8.16
CA LEU A 119 -11.36 4.73 7.84
C LEU A 119 -11.05 4.55 6.35
N VAL A 120 -11.88 5.12 5.46
CA VAL A 120 -11.63 5.13 4.02
C VAL A 120 -10.36 5.92 3.68
N LEU A 121 -10.17 7.09 4.29
CA LEU A 121 -8.97 7.92 4.08
C LEU A 121 -7.70 7.23 4.60
N ALA A 122 -7.76 6.60 5.77
CA ALA A 122 -6.65 5.81 6.30
C ALA A 122 -6.30 4.64 5.36
N SER A 123 -7.30 3.90 4.87
CA SER A 123 -7.06 2.83 3.90
C SER A 123 -6.50 3.35 2.57
N ALA A 124 -7.02 4.47 2.08
CA ALA A 124 -6.51 5.10 0.86
C ALA A 124 -5.05 5.54 1.01
N ALA A 125 -4.67 6.08 2.17
CA ALA A 125 -3.29 6.44 2.47
C ALA A 125 -2.36 5.22 2.48
N VAL A 126 -2.78 4.11 3.10
CA VAL A 126 -2.00 2.86 3.12
C VAL A 126 -1.88 2.26 1.71
N GLN A 127 -2.95 2.28 0.91
CA GLN A 127 -2.91 1.84 -0.48
C GLN A 127 -1.99 2.72 -1.33
N GLY A 128 -2.05 4.04 -1.16
CA GLY A 128 -1.15 4.97 -1.84
C GLY A 128 0.32 4.75 -1.47
N LEU A 129 0.60 4.52 -0.19
CA LEU A 129 1.95 4.20 0.29
C LEU A 129 2.44 2.84 -0.24
N ALA A 130 1.56 1.85 -0.35
CA ALA A 130 1.87 0.55 -0.94
C ALA A 130 2.20 0.67 -2.45
N VAL A 131 1.49 1.53 -3.18
CA VAL A 131 1.82 1.85 -4.59
C VAL A 131 3.15 2.59 -4.69
N LEU A 132 3.39 3.58 -3.82
CA LEU A 132 4.65 4.32 -3.78
C LEU A 132 5.84 3.38 -3.51
N TRP A 133 5.64 2.37 -2.67
CA TRP A 133 6.65 1.35 -2.40
C TRP A 133 6.93 0.45 -3.62
N ALA A 134 5.95 0.20 -4.50
CA ALA A 134 6.14 -0.57 -5.73
C ALA A 134 6.80 0.26 -6.87
N LEU A 135 6.82 1.59 -6.73
CA LEU A 135 7.26 2.53 -7.75
C LEU A 135 8.75 2.40 -8.16
N PRO A 136 9.71 2.15 -7.24
CA PRO A 136 11.11 1.93 -7.60
C PRO A 136 11.30 0.74 -8.54
N LEU A 137 10.53 -0.35 -8.34
CA LEU A 137 10.62 -1.52 -9.21
C LEU A 137 10.04 -1.23 -10.59
N LEU A 138 8.92 -0.52 -10.66
CA LEU A 138 8.36 -0.07 -11.94
C LEU A 138 9.34 0.86 -12.68
N ALA A 139 9.97 1.79 -11.97
CA ALA A 139 11.00 2.67 -12.54
C ALA A 139 12.19 1.86 -13.07
N LEU A 140 12.64 0.84 -12.33
CA LEU A 140 13.70 -0.07 -12.76
C LEU A 140 13.32 -0.85 -14.02
N VAL A 141 12.08 -1.35 -14.11
CA VAL A 141 11.60 -2.07 -15.32
C VAL A 141 11.56 -1.16 -16.54
N LEU A 142 11.16 0.11 -16.37
CA LEU A 142 11.02 1.05 -17.48
C LEU A 142 12.36 1.65 -17.93
N VAL A 143 13.25 1.94 -16.98
CA VAL A 143 14.53 2.64 -17.25
C VAL A 143 15.68 1.65 -17.40
N GLY A 144 15.62 0.50 -16.74
CA GLY A 144 16.63 -0.55 -16.78
C GLY A 144 17.10 -0.96 -18.17
N PRO A 145 16.19 -1.18 -19.14
CA PRO A 145 16.57 -1.49 -20.52
C PRO A 145 17.46 -0.43 -21.19
N ALA A 146 17.39 0.85 -20.79
CA ALA A 146 18.27 1.89 -21.33
C ALA A 146 19.74 1.66 -20.95
N GLY A 147 20.02 0.94 -19.85
CA GLY A 147 21.37 0.56 -19.44
C GLY A 147 22.04 -0.45 -20.39
N TRP A 148 21.27 -1.09 -21.28
CA TRP A 148 21.78 -2.03 -22.29
C TRP A 148 22.25 -1.36 -23.58
N VAL A 149 21.98 -0.06 -23.76
CA VAL A 149 22.41 0.68 -24.97
C VAL A 149 23.93 0.68 -25.14
N SER A 150 24.69 0.65 -24.05
CA SER A 150 26.15 0.52 -24.08
C SER A 150 26.65 -0.93 -24.15
N ARG A 151 25.75 -1.92 -24.03
CA ARG A 151 26.05 -3.36 -23.94
C ARG A 151 25.42 -4.17 -25.07
N VAL A 152 25.05 -3.56 -26.18
CA VAL A 152 24.32 -4.22 -27.29
C VAL A 152 25.09 -5.44 -27.85
N TRP A 153 26.42 -5.43 -27.74
CA TRP A 153 27.30 -6.51 -28.21
C TRP A 153 27.56 -7.62 -27.17
N SER A 154 27.02 -7.53 -25.95
CA SER A 154 27.28 -8.50 -24.88
C SER A 154 26.35 -9.73 -24.92
N GLY A 155 25.54 -9.89 -25.96
CA GLY A 155 24.57 -10.97 -26.09
C GLY A 155 23.25 -10.70 -25.35
N ALA A 156 22.32 -11.64 -25.45
CA ALA A 156 21.01 -11.53 -24.83
C ALA A 156 21.08 -11.83 -23.32
N PRO A 157 20.32 -11.10 -22.48
CA PRO A 157 20.21 -11.41 -21.06
C PRO A 157 19.61 -12.80 -20.85
N GLY A 158 20.06 -13.51 -19.81
CA GLY A 158 19.58 -14.85 -19.47
C GLY A 158 18.15 -14.85 -18.90
N GLY A 159 17.70 -13.73 -18.32
CA GLY A 159 16.38 -13.59 -17.73
C GLY A 159 15.86 -12.15 -17.69
N ALA A 160 14.57 -12.02 -17.42
CA ALA A 160 13.88 -10.73 -17.33
C ALA A 160 14.47 -9.83 -16.24
N ARG A 161 14.97 -10.42 -15.14
CA ARG A 161 15.60 -9.66 -14.06
C ARG A 161 16.93 -9.04 -14.51
N GLU A 162 17.74 -9.81 -15.21
CA GLU A 162 19.03 -9.35 -15.74
C GLU A 162 18.84 -8.23 -16.79
N ALA A 163 17.81 -8.37 -17.64
CA ALA A 163 17.42 -7.36 -18.60
C ALA A 163 17.11 -5.99 -17.95
N VAL A 164 16.49 -5.95 -16.76
CA VAL A 164 16.12 -4.68 -16.11
C VAL A 164 17.16 -4.16 -15.13
N THR A 165 18.03 -5.01 -14.57
CA THR A 165 19.05 -4.54 -13.63
C THR A 165 20.34 -4.06 -14.30
N ALA A 166 20.62 -4.52 -15.53
CA ALA A 166 21.84 -4.18 -16.28
C ALA A 166 23.15 -4.33 -15.45
N GLY A 167 23.19 -5.33 -14.57
CA GLY A 167 24.32 -5.62 -13.68
C GLY A 167 24.22 -5.01 -12.26
N SER A 168 23.17 -4.27 -11.94
CA SER A 168 22.87 -3.80 -10.58
C SER A 168 22.33 -4.93 -9.68
N PRO A 169 22.59 -4.93 -8.36
CA PRO A 169 21.98 -5.89 -7.46
C PRO A 169 20.45 -5.79 -7.45
N TRP A 170 19.79 -6.95 -7.43
CA TRP A 170 18.33 -7.05 -7.35
C TRP A 170 17.79 -6.61 -5.99
N LEU A 171 16.58 -6.04 -5.97
CA LEU A 171 15.83 -5.67 -4.76
C LEU A 171 15.03 -6.88 -4.25
N PRO A 172 15.47 -7.61 -3.20
CA PRO A 172 14.82 -8.86 -2.78
C PRO A 172 13.37 -8.66 -2.34
N GLN A 173 13.06 -7.50 -1.74
CA GLN A 173 11.73 -7.18 -1.25
C GLN A 173 10.71 -6.99 -2.38
N ALA A 174 11.16 -6.71 -3.61
CA ALA A 174 10.29 -6.28 -4.70
C ALA A 174 9.49 -7.41 -5.37
N GLN A 175 9.68 -8.67 -4.97
CA GLN A 175 8.98 -9.83 -5.52
C GLN A 175 7.45 -9.77 -5.37
N THR A 176 6.94 -9.12 -4.32
CA THR A 176 5.48 -9.01 -4.05
C THR A 176 4.84 -7.75 -4.64
N ALA A 177 5.61 -6.88 -5.29
CA ALA A 177 5.12 -5.68 -5.95
C ALA A 177 3.98 -5.91 -6.97
N PRO A 178 4.00 -6.94 -7.86
CA PRO A 178 2.89 -7.15 -8.79
C PRO A 178 1.59 -7.51 -8.06
N LEU A 179 1.69 -8.27 -6.97
CA LEU A 179 0.55 -8.62 -6.12
C LEU A 179 -0.04 -7.39 -5.42
N VAL A 180 0.81 -6.48 -4.93
CA VAL A 180 0.38 -5.21 -4.33
C VAL A 180 -0.37 -4.33 -5.36
N LEU A 181 0.20 -4.16 -6.55
CA LEU A 181 -0.42 -3.36 -7.62
C LEU A 181 -1.77 -3.96 -8.07
N ALA A 182 -1.83 -5.28 -8.28
CA ALA A 182 -3.05 -5.99 -8.64
C ALA A 182 -4.13 -5.89 -7.54
N ALA A 183 -3.75 -6.01 -6.27
CA ALA A 183 -4.68 -5.91 -5.16
C ALA A 183 -5.26 -4.48 -5.03
N VAL A 184 -4.44 -3.43 -5.19
CA VAL A 184 -4.94 -2.04 -5.20
C VAL A 184 -5.86 -1.79 -6.40
N ALA A 185 -5.53 -2.32 -7.57
CA ALA A 185 -6.40 -2.25 -8.74
C ALA A 185 -7.76 -2.92 -8.48
N ALA A 186 -7.77 -4.11 -7.86
CA ALA A 186 -9.01 -4.80 -7.48
C ALA A 186 -9.85 -3.96 -6.51
N VAL A 187 -9.22 -3.32 -5.52
CA VAL A 187 -9.94 -2.42 -4.60
C VAL A 187 -10.56 -1.23 -5.34
N LEU A 188 -9.82 -0.57 -6.24
CA LEU A 188 -10.37 0.54 -7.02
C LEU A 188 -11.56 0.11 -7.88
N ALA A 189 -11.48 -1.09 -8.46
CA ALA A 189 -12.57 -1.67 -9.24
C ALA A 189 -13.82 -1.97 -8.39
N CYS A 190 -13.64 -2.46 -7.16
CA CYS A 190 -14.75 -2.86 -6.28
C CYS A 190 -15.32 -1.73 -5.42
N ALA A 191 -14.49 -0.80 -4.94
CA ALA A 191 -14.86 0.20 -3.96
C ALA A 191 -15.52 1.45 -4.59
N VAL A 192 -15.16 1.81 -5.83
CA VAL A 192 -15.67 3.02 -6.48
C VAL A 192 -16.94 2.71 -7.26
N ARG A 193 -18.09 2.87 -6.59
CA ARG A 193 -19.41 2.62 -7.21
C ARG A 193 -20.07 3.85 -7.84
N THR A 194 -19.66 5.06 -7.46
CA THR A 194 -20.28 6.31 -7.89
C THR A 194 -19.91 6.69 -9.32
N ALA A 195 -20.89 7.16 -10.11
CA ALA A 195 -20.69 7.51 -11.52
C ALA A 195 -19.62 8.60 -11.72
N ALA A 196 -19.57 9.59 -10.83
CA ALA A 196 -18.62 10.71 -10.89
C ALA A 196 -17.14 10.29 -10.77
N TRP A 197 -16.86 9.19 -10.07
CA TRP A 197 -15.49 8.71 -9.85
C TRP A 197 -15.13 7.49 -10.68
N ARG A 198 -16.12 6.88 -11.36
CA ARG A 198 -15.94 5.65 -12.14
C ARG A 198 -14.92 5.80 -13.27
N SER A 199 -14.89 6.94 -13.94
CA SER A 199 -13.91 7.20 -15.01
C SER A 199 -12.48 7.20 -14.47
N ARG A 200 -12.21 8.00 -13.42
CA ARG A 200 -10.89 8.06 -12.77
C ARG A 200 -10.47 6.70 -12.18
N ALA A 201 -11.41 5.98 -11.57
CA ALA A 201 -11.14 4.65 -11.04
C ALA A 201 -10.75 3.66 -12.15
N ARG A 202 -11.43 3.68 -13.30
CA ARG A 202 -11.07 2.84 -14.46
C ARG A 202 -9.67 3.17 -14.98
N THR A 203 -9.32 4.45 -15.10
CA THR A 203 -7.96 4.84 -15.46
C THR A 203 -6.94 4.30 -14.45
N GLY A 204 -7.21 4.45 -13.16
CA GLY A 204 -6.34 3.91 -12.11
C GLY A 204 -6.19 2.38 -12.16
N VAL A 205 -7.29 1.66 -12.38
CA VAL A 205 -7.29 0.19 -12.54
C VAL A 205 -6.45 -0.23 -13.75
N LEU A 206 -6.61 0.46 -14.89
CA LEU A 206 -5.85 0.17 -16.10
C LEU A 206 -4.37 0.45 -15.93
N VAL A 207 -4.01 1.60 -15.34
CA VAL A 207 -2.62 1.97 -15.08
C VAL A 207 -1.97 0.97 -14.12
N LEU A 208 -2.61 0.67 -12.99
CA LEU A 208 -2.06 -0.29 -12.01
C LEU A 208 -2.00 -1.71 -12.57
N GLY A 209 -3.00 -2.13 -13.34
CA GLY A 209 -3.01 -3.43 -14.00
C GLY A 209 -1.89 -3.55 -15.03
N TRP A 210 -1.68 -2.52 -15.84
CA TRP A 210 -0.56 -2.45 -16.78
C TRP A 210 0.79 -2.47 -16.04
N SER A 211 0.94 -1.67 -14.98
CA SER A 211 2.15 -1.65 -14.16
C SER A 211 2.44 -3.02 -13.52
N ALA A 212 1.41 -3.70 -13.01
CA ALA A 212 1.57 -5.05 -12.47
C ALA A 212 2.08 -6.00 -13.55
N LEU A 213 1.50 -5.96 -14.76
CA LEU A 213 1.85 -6.84 -15.86
C LEU A 213 3.28 -6.61 -16.38
N MET A 214 3.76 -5.36 -16.39
CA MET A 214 5.15 -5.02 -16.73
C MET A 214 6.14 -5.53 -15.68
N VAL A 215 5.74 -5.56 -14.41
CA VAL A 215 6.61 -5.97 -13.30
C VAL A 215 6.69 -7.50 -13.13
N VAL A 216 5.65 -8.23 -13.52
CA VAL A 216 5.55 -9.69 -13.34
C VAL A 216 6.75 -10.47 -13.88
N PRO A 217 7.23 -10.25 -15.12
CA PRO A 217 8.35 -11.02 -15.65
C PRO A 217 9.64 -10.84 -14.84
N ALA A 218 9.96 -9.61 -14.42
CA ALA A 218 11.13 -9.32 -13.61
C ALA A 218 11.00 -9.84 -12.17
N ALA A 219 9.80 -9.78 -11.58
CA ALA A 219 9.53 -10.29 -10.25
C ALA A 219 9.71 -11.82 -10.17
N LEU A 220 9.22 -12.54 -11.17
CA LEU A 220 9.29 -14.01 -11.27
C LEU A 220 10.59 -14.52 -11.92
N ASP A 221 11.43 -13.62 -12.43
CA ASP A 221 12.65 -13.96 -13.18
C ASP A 221 12.38 -14.90 -14.38
N LEU A 222 11.37 -14.54 -15.18
CA LEU A 222 11.01 -15.33 -16.34
C LEU A 222 12.16 -15.33 -17.38
N PRO A 223 12.27 -16.39 -18.20
CA PRO A 223 13.17 -16.38 -19.34
C PRO A 223 12.90 -15.16 -20.22
N TYR A 224 13.95 -14.50 -20.69
CA TYR A 224 13.85 -13.30 -21.54
C TYR A 224 12.85 -13.41 -22.70
N PRO A 225 12.76 -14.51 -23.49
CA PRO A 225 11.77 -14.60 -24.56
C PRO A 225 10.32 -14.61 -24.03
N ALA A 226 10.07 -15.22 -22.86
CA ALA A 226 8.75 -15.22 -22.25
C ALA A 226 8.35 -13.81 -21.80
N ALA A 227 9.30 -13.02 -21.27
CA ALA A 227 9.07 -11.63 -20.92
C ALA A 227 8.68 -10.79 -22.15
N LEU A 228 9.40 -10.94 -23.26
CA LEU A 228 9.09 -10.25 -24.53
C LEU A 228 7.71 -10.63 -25.08
N VAL A 229 7.32 -11.90 -24.98
CA VAL A 229 5.98 -12.35 -25.40
C VAL A 229 4.91 -11.67 -24.55
N VAL A 230 5.09 -11.60 -23.23
CA VAL A 230 4.16 -10.90 -22.34
C VAL A 230 4.03 -9.44 -22.75
N GLU A 231 5.15 -8.70 -22.85
CA GLU A 231 5.16 -7.29 -23.25
C GLU A 231 4.54 -7.05 -24.64
N GLY A 232 4.85 -7.93 -25.60
CA GLY A 232 4.29 -7.90 -26.95
C GLY A 232 2.77 -8.08 -26.95
N LEU A 233 2.25 -9.04 -26.17
CA LEU A 233 0.81 -9.27 -26.02
C LEU A 233 0.12 -8.08 -25.33
N VAL A 234 0.73 -7.48 -24.30
CA VAL A 234 0.19 -6.27 -23.66
C VAL A 234 0.05 -5.15 -24.68
N THR A 235 1.12 -4.92 -25.45
CA THR A 235 1.19 -3.82 -26.42
C THR A 235 0.18 -4.05 -27.55
N ALA A 236 0.11 -5.27 -28.10
CA ALA A 236 -0.86 -5.64 -29.12
C ALA A 236 -2.31 -5.49 -28.60
N GLY A 237 -2.58 -5.91 -27.36
CA GLY A 237 -3.87 -5.74 -26.72
C GLY A 237 -4.26 -4.26 -26.59
N LEU A 238 -3.36 -3.40 -26.11
CA LEU A 238 -3.58 -1.97 -26.01
C LEU A 238 -3.84 -1.33 -27.39
N LEU A 239 -3.05 -1.67 -28.40
CA LEU A 239 -3.25 -1.19 -29.77
C LEU A 239 -4.60 -1.64 -30.35
N ALA A 240 -4.97 -2.90 -30.16
CA ALA A 240 -6.25 -3.44 -30.62
C ALA A 240 -7.45 -2.79 -29.91
N THR A 241 -7.31 -2.39 -28.64
CA THR A 241 -8.35 -1.61 -27.95
C THR A 241 -8.43 -0.18 -28.46
N ALA A 242 -7.28 0.46 -28.71
CA ALA A 242 -7.22 1.81 -29.25
C ALA A 242 -7.83 1.88 -30.66
N ALA A 243 -7.54 0.88 -31.51
CA ALA A 243 -8.10 0.77 -32.86
C ALA A 243 -9.63 0.57 -32.85
N ARG A 244 -10.18 -0.16 -31.88
CA ARG A 244 -11.63 -0.36 -31.72
C ARG A 244 -12.37 0.83 -31.11
N SER A 245 -11.66 1.78 -30.51
CA SER A 245 -12.23 2.98 -29.90
C SER A 245 -12.29 4.20 -30.83
N ARG A 246 -11.76 4.08 -32.06
CA ARG A 246 -11.87 5.06 -33.13
C ARG A 246 -13.05 4.71 -34.03
#